data_AF-A0A9P7AM73-F1
#
_entry.id   AF-A0A9P7AM73-F1
#
_cell.length_a   1.000
_cell.length_b   1.000
_cell.length_c   1.000
_cell.angle_alpha   90.00
_cell.angle_beta   90.00
_cell.angle_gamma   90.00
#
_symmetry.space_group_name_H-M   'P 1'
#
loop_
_entity.id
_entity.type
_entity.pdbx_description
1 polymer ?
#
loop_
_entity_poly.entity_id
_entity_poly.type
_entity_poly.pdbx_seq_one_letter_code
_entity_poly.pdbx_strand_id
1 'polypeptide(L)'
;VLLTNQHLDKLVASRIDFTTRGMLVGSILSRAVASLSEDDIDDGKVVDGLTALTFVQLARTPHKWCCNMTVVALAEEVHVPHLQHLIRYFLFSQLFPDDPHNPEDVPATNCPQHDGSIHIFNSVAATFYAPSDPSGISGM
;
A
#
# COMPACT_ATOMS: atom_id res chain seq x y z
N VAL A 1 -8.41 16.28 4.80
CA VAL A 1 -7.73 15.53 5.89
C VAL A 1 -7.45 14.14 5.35
N LEU A 2 -6.17 13.79 5.16
CA LEU A 2 -5.74 12.51 4.57
C LEU A 2 -5.88 11.40 5.62
N LEU A 3 -6.77 10.43 5.38
CA LEU A 3 -6.97 9.26 6.24
C LEU A 3 -5.97 8.16 5.86
N THR A 4 -4.73 8.26 6.35
CA THR A 4 -3.65 7.28 6.12
C THR A 4 -3.80 5.97 6.91
N ASN A 5 -5.00 5.65 7.39
CA ASN A 5 -5.28 4.50 8.25
C ASN A 5 -6.51 3.70 7.75
N GLN A 6 -6.58 3.42 6.45
CA GLN A 6 -7.75 2.71 5.86
C GLN A 6 -7.84 1.22 6.23
N HIS A 7 -6.89 0.67 6.98
CA HIS A 7 -6.94 -0.72 7.45
C HIS A 7 -6.54 -0.83 8.93
N LEU A 8 -7.23 -0.09 9.79
CA LEU A 8 -7.12 -0.27 11.24
C LEU A 8 -7.34 -1.73 11.65
N ASP A 9 -8.24 -2.46 10.98
CA ASP A 9 -8.48 -3.88 11.26
C ASP A 9 -7.25 -4.75 11.00
N LYS A 10 -6.49 -4.47 9.94
CA LYS A 10 -5.24 -5.20 9.65
C LYS A 10 -4.16 -4.89 10.68
N LEU A 11 -4.07 -3.62 11.11
CA LEU A 11 -3.15 -3.23 12.18
C LEU A 11 -3.53 -3.85 13.52
N VAL A 12 -4.82 -3.94 13.82
CA VAL A 12 -5.33 -4.61 15.03
C VAL A 12 -5.03 -6.11 14.97
N ALA A 13 -5.27 -6.77 13.83
CA ALA A 13 -4.97 -8.18 13.64
C ALA A 13 -3.46 -8.47 13.77
N SER A 14 -2.60 -7.69 13.12
CA SER A 14 -1.15 -7.82 13.25
C SER A 14 -0.68 -7.55 14.68
N ARG A 15 -1.28 -6.58 15.38
CA ARG A 15 -0.94 -6.30 16.79
C ARG A 15 -1.29 -7.49 17.69
N ILE A 16 -2.43 -8.14 17.47
CA ILE A 16 -2.81 -9.35 18.22
C ILE A 16 -1.79 -10.46 17.94
N ASP A 17 -1.47 -10.75 16.67
CA ASP A 17 -0.51 -11.80 16.29
C ASP A 17 0.90 -11.55 16.89
N PHE A 18 1.38 -10.31 16.86
CA PHE A 18 2.66 -9.95 17.47
C PHE A 18 2.64 -9.99 19.00
N THR A 19 1.49 -9.73 19.63
CA THR A 19 1.34 -9.88 21.08
C THR A 19 1.33 -11.35 21.47
N THR A 20 0.61 -12.21 20.73
CA THR A 20 0.56 -13.65 21.01
C THR A 20 1.93 -14.33 20.85
N ARG A 21 2.78 -13.81 19.95
CA ARG A 21 4.16 -14.28 19.76
C ARG A 21 5.16 -13.68 20.76
N GLY A 22 4.69 -12.83 21.69
CA GLY A 22 5.56 -12.13 22.64
C GLY A 22 6.48 -11.07 22.00
N MET A 23 6.28 -10.74 20.72
CA MET A 23 7.16 -9.85 19.96
C MET A 23 7.04 -8.37 20.35
N LEU A 24 5.98 -8.02 21.08
CA LEU A 24 5.75 -6.67 21.61
C LEU A 24 6.10 -6.55 23.11
N VAL A 25 6.72 -7.58 23.69
CA VAL A 25 7.13 -7.60 25.09
C VAL A 25 8.61 -7.21 25.19
N GLY A 26 8.90 -6.15 25.92
CA GLY A 26 10.26 -5.61 26.09
C GLY A 26 10.56 -4.41 25.18
N SER A 27 11.78 -3.87 25.32
CA SER A 27 12.26 -2.77 24.49
C SER A 27 13.29 -3.28 23.47
N ILE A 28 13.56 -2.50 22.41
CA ILE A 28 14.60 -2.84 21.43
C ILE A 28 15.96 -3.05 22.13
N LEU A 29 16.21 -2.31 23.21
CA LEU A 29 17.40 -2.45 24.05
C LEU A 29 17.48 -3.79 24.78
N SER A 30 16.37 -4.31 25.33
CA SER A 30 16.40 -5.60 26.03
C SER A 30 16.68 -6.78 25.10
N ARG A 31 16.20 -6.70 23.85
CA ARG A 31 16.48 -7.73 22.84
C ARG A 31 17.92 -7.68 22.34
N ALA A 32 18.47 -6.49 22.13
CA ALA A 32 19.86 -6.32 21.74
C ALA A 32 20.83 -6.85 22.82
N VAL A 33 20.49 -6.66 24.10
CA VAL A 33 21.29 -7.18 25.22
C VAL A 33 21.20 -8.71 25.33
N ALA A 34 20.03 -9.31 25.11
CA ALA A 34 19.86 -10.77 25.11
C ALA A 34 20.56 -11.47 23.93
N SER A 35 20.67 -10.79 22.78
CA SER A 35 21.33 -11.30 21.56
C SER A 35 22.85 -11.42 21.71
N LEU A 36 23.44 -10.84 22.76
CA LEU A 36 24.87 -10.87 23.02
C LEU A 36 25.29 -12.05 23.92
N SER A 37 24.36 -12.91 24.33
CA SER A 37 24.58 -13.86 25.43
C SER A 37 24.24 -15.34 25.17
N GLU A 38 23.88 -15.78 23.96
CA GLU A 38 23.54 -17.20 23.75
C GLU A 38 24.30 -17.79 22.53
N ASP A 39 25.05 -18.86 22.80
CA ASP A 39 25.74 -19.72 21.82
C ASP A 39 24.69 -20.55 21.05
N ASP A 40 24.57 -20.30 19.74
CA ASP A 40 23.57 -20.91 18.85
C ASP A 40 23.93 -22.34 18.40
N ILE A 41 23.08 -23.31 18.74
CA ILE A 41 22.84 -24.49 17.90
C ILE A 41 21.32 -24.51 17.64
N ASP A 42 20.89 -24.14 16.43
CA ASP A 42 19.49 -24.31 16.01
C ASP A 42 19.41 -24.78 14.54
N ASP A 43 18.72 -25.90 14.35
CA ASP A 43 18.55 -26.63 13.10
C ASP A 43 17.59 -25.88 12.15
N GLY A 44 18.16 -25.33 11.08
CA GLY A 44 17.45 -24.51 10.09
C GLY A 44 16.36 -25.26 9.32
N LYS A 45 15.10 -25.09 9.74
CA LYS A 45 13.92 -25.47 8.96
C LYS A 45 13.61 -24.35 7.96
N VAL A 46 13.94 -24.59 6.69
CA VAL A 46 13.74 -23.65 5.56
C VAL A 46 12.27 -23.24 5.46
N VAL A 47 12.02 -21.95 5.68
CA VAL A 47 10.73 -21.29 5.48
C VAL A 47 10.68 -20.81 4.02
N ASP A 48 9.67 -21.26 3.29
CA ASP A 48 9.37 -20.81 1.93
C ASP A 48 9.04 -19.31 1.96
N GLY A 49 9.99 -18.51 1.46
CA GLY A 49 9.93 -17.05 1.52
C GLY A 49 8.96 -16.50 0.48
N LEU A 50 7.69 -16.32 0.86
CA LEU A 50 6.71 -15.63 0.05
C LEU A 50 7.08 -14.14 -0.10
N THR A 51 7.80 -13.87 -1.18
CA THR A 51 7.57 -12.82 -2.18
C THR A 51 7.34 -11.39 -1.66
N ALA A 52 8.40 -10.59 -1.76
CA ALA A 52 8.44 -9.12 -1.92
C ALA A 52 7.41 -8.28 -1.13
N LEU A 53 7.87 -7.69 -0.02
CA LEU A 53 7.26 -6.49 0.56
C LEU A 53 7.44 -5.32 -0.42
N THR A 54 6.42 -5.02 -1.22
CA THR A 54 6.43 -3.87 -2.14
C THR A 54 6.30 -2.58 -1.34
N PHE A 55 7.41 -1.90 -1.08
CA PHE A 55 7.39 -0.56 -0.49
C PHE A 55 7.16 0.48 -1.60
N VAL A 56 6.06 1.22 -1.50
CA VAL A 56 5.71 2.31 -2.43
C VAL A 56 5.95 3.63 -1.71
N GLN A 57 6.90 4.43 -2.21
CA GLN A 57 7.15 5.77 -1.67
C GLN A 57 6.58 6.82 -2.63
N LEU A 58 5.65 7.63 -2.13
CA LEU A 58 5.12 8.79 -2.85
C LEU A 58 6.07 9.98 -2.75
N ALA A 59 6.16 10.77 -3.80
CA ALA A 59 6.85 12.06 -3.79
C ALA A 59 6.25 12.99 -2.73
N ARG A 60 7.09 13.75 -2.03
CA ARG A 60 6.64 14.75 -1.04
C ARG A 60 5.94 15.95 -1.65
N THR A 61 6.24 16.25 -2.90
CA THR A 61 5.71 17.41 -3.62
C THR A 61 4.92 16.95 -4.83
N PRO A 62 3.78 17.59 -5.12
CA PRO A 62 3.02 17.29 -6.32
C PRO A 62 3.83 17.65 -7.58
N HIS A 63 3.52 16.97 -8.67
CA HIS A 63 4.12 17.22 -9.96
C HIS A 63 3.77 18.64 -10.41
N LYS A 64 4.79 19.52 -10.47
CA LYS A 64 4.60 20.97 -10.56
C LYS A 64 3.80 21.42 -11.78
N TRP A 65 3.87 20.69 -12.89
CA TRP A 65 3.14 21.03 -14.11
C TRP A 65 1.65 20.67 -14.03
N CYS A 66 1.27 19.73 -13.16
CA CYS A 66 -0.09 19.19 -13.10
C CYS A 66 -0.92 19.78 -11.95
N CYS A 67 -0.44 20.82 -11.25
CA CYS A 67 -1.10 21.37 -10.06
C CYS A 67 -2.48 22.02 -10.32
N ASN A 68 -2.82 22.24 -11.59
CA ASN A 68 -4.06 22.85 -12.03
C ASN A 68 -4.58 22.19 -13.31
N MET A 69 -4.37 20.87 -13.43
CA MET A 69 -4.76 20.11 -14.62
C MET A 69 -6.22 19.69 -14.52
N THR A 70 -6.99 19.91 -15.58
CA THR A 70 -8.36 19.41 -15.71
C THR A 70 -8.36 17.89 -15.89
N VAL A 71 -9.40 17.21 -15.40
CA VAL A 71 -9.59 15.75 -15.53
C VAL A 71 -9.44 15.28 -16.98
N VAL A 72 -9.96 16.07 -17.94
CA VAL A 72 -9.92 15.75 -19.37
C VAL A 72 -8.48 15.73 -19.89
N ALA A 73 -7.69 16.75 -19.54
CA ALA A 73 -6.31 16.82 -19.97
C ALA A 73 -5.46 15.70 -19.31
N LEU A 74 -5.77 15.35 -18.06
CA LEU A 74 -5.15 14.20 -17.38
C LEU A 74 -5.53 12.87 -18.03
N ALA A 75 -6.79 12.73 -18.46
CA ALA A 75 -7.27 11.54 -19.15
C ALA A 75 -6.51 11.28 -20.45
N GLU A 76 -6.20 12.35 -21.20
CA GLU A 76 -5.37 12.28 -22.40
C GLU A 76 -3.92 11.89 -22.07
N GLU A 77 -3.32 12.52 -21.05
CA GLU A 77 -1.92 12.24 -20.66
C GLU A 77 -1.71 10.79 -20.20
N VAL A 78 -2.62 10.28 -19.36
CA VAL A 78 -2.55 8.91 -18.82
C VAL A 78 -3.14 7.88 -19.79
N HIS A 79 -3.66 8.31 -20.94
CA HIS A 79 -4.31 7.47 -21.95
C HIS A 79 -5.52 6.67 -21.40
N VAL A 80 -6.27 7.27 -20.48
CA VAL A 80 -7.47 6.68 -19.87
C VAL A 80 -8.67 7.61 -20.12
N PRO A 81 -9.39 7.44 -21.25
CA PRO A 81 -10.48 8.36 -21.63
C PRO A 81 -11.65 8.35 -20.63
N HIS A 82 -11.84 7.25 -19.90
CA HIS A 82 -12.90 7.10 -18.90
C HIS A 82 -12.50 7.52 -17.49
N LEU A 83 -11.38 8.24 -17.32
CA LEU A 83 -10.85 8.63 -16.01
C LEU A 83 -11.86 9.40 -15.16
N GLN A 84 -12.64 10.29 -15.77
CA GLN A 84 -13.68 11.05 -15.06
C GLN A 84 -14.73 10.14 -14.41
N HIS A 85 -15.04 9.02 -15.07
CA HIS A 85 -15.99 8.04 -14.57
C HIS A 85 -15.41 7.28 -13.37
N LEU A 86 -14.14 6.88 -13.47
CA LEU A 86 -13.42 6.21 -12.37
C LEU A 86 -13.32 7.10 -11.13
N ILE A 87 -13.05 8.40 -11.30
CA ILE A 87 -13.03 9.35 -10.18
C ILE A 87 -14.41 9.44 -9.53
N ARG A 88 -15.48 9.51 -10.32
CA ARG A 88 -16.86 9.54 -9.82
C ARG A 88 -17.22 8.27 -9.05
N TYR A 89 -16.82 7.10 -9.54
CA TYR A 89 -17.01 5.83 -8.86
C TYR A 89 -16.24 5.74 -7.56
N PHE A 90 -14.99 6.16 -7.58
CA PHE A 90 -14.19 6.24 -6.37
C PHE A 90 -14.85 7.16 -5.33
N LEU A 91 -15.28 8.35 -5.73
CA LEU A 91 -15.98 9.27 -4.83
C LEU A 91 -17.30 8.69 -4.30
N PHE A 92 -18.07 8.01 -5.14
CA PHE A 92 -19.29 7.32 -4.71
C PHE A 92 -19.00 6.28 -3.64
N SER A 93 -18.01 5.41 -3.87
CA SER A 93 -17.60 4.38 -2.90
C SER A 93 -17.11 4.95 -1.56
N GLN A 94 -16.51 6.15 -1.56
CA GLN A 94 -16.02 6.81 -0.35
C GLN A 94 -17.13 7.54 0.42
N LEU A 95 -18.11 8.11 -0.29
CA LEU A 95 -19.19 8.90 0.31
C LEU A 95 -20.38 8.04 0.75
N PHE A 96 -20.61 6.91 0.08
CA PHE A 96 -21.75 6.02 0.32
C PHE A 96 -21.27 4.58 0.55
N PRO A 97 -20.56 4.30 1.66
CA PRO A 97 -20.03 2.96 1.93
C PRO A 97 -21.10 1.91 2.24
N ASP A 98 -22.28 2.33 2.70
CA ASP A 98 -23.39 1.45 3.06
C ASP A 98 -24.38 1.19 1.89
N ASP A 99 -24.14 1.81 0.73
CA ASP A 99 -24.98 1.63 -0.44
C ASP A 99 -24.67 0.28 -1.13
N PRO A 100 -25.67 -0.62 -1.29
CA PRO A 100 -25.47 -1.91 -1.93
C PRO A 100 -25.32 -1.83 -3.46
N HIS A 101 -25.54 -0.67 -4.08
CA HIS A 101 -25.42 -0.49 -5.51
C HIS A 101 -23.96 -0.52 -5.96
N ASN A 102 -23.69 -1.30 -7.00
CA ASN A 102 -22.40 -1.22 -7.69
C ASN A 102 -22.28 0.20 -8.27
N PRO A 103 -21.20 0.95 -7.98
CA PRO A 103 -21.01 2.29 -8.53
C PRO A 103 -21.11 2.30 -10.06
N GLU A 104 -20.78 1.18 -10.74
CA GLU A 104 -20.86 1.09 -12.19
C GLU A 104 -22.27 1.17 -12.79
N ASP A 105 -23.28 0.78 -12.00
CA ASP A 105 -24.68 0.78 -12.42
C ASP A 105 -25.37 2.11 -12.11
N VAL A 106 -24.69 3.02 -11.40
CA VAL A 106 -25.23 4.32 -11.01
C VAL A 106 -25.11 5.28 -12.21
N PRO A 107 -26.24 5.84 -12.72
CA PRO A 107 -26.20 6.77 -13.82
C PRO A 107 -25.35 8.00 -13.46
N ALA A 108 -24.58 8.49 -14.44
CA ALA A 108 -23.61 9.57 -14.26
C ALA A 108 -24.19 10.89 -13.68
N THR A 109 -25.52 11.04 -13.68
CA THR A 109 -26.27 12.15 -13.07
C THR A 109 -26.36 12.07 -11.55
N ASN A 110 -26.31 10.86 -10.99
CA ASN A 110 -26.44 10.61 -9.56
C ASN A 110 -25.07 10.51 -8.88
N CYS A 111 -23.98 10.44 -9.65
CA CYS A 111 -22.64 10.44 -9.10
C CYS A 111 -22.20 11.85 -8.65
N PRO A 112 -21.42 11.95 -7.57
CA PRO A 112 -20.85 13.22 -7.13
C PRO A 112 -20.00 13.85 -8.24
N GLN A 113 -20.17 15.14 -8.50
CA GLN A 113 -19.30 15.87 -9.40
C GLN A 113 -17.99 16.26 -8.69
N HIS A 114 -16.87 16.12 -9.39
CA HIS A 114 -15.58 16.59 -8.92
C HIS A 114 -15.29 17.98 -9.51
N ASP A 115 -15.27 19.00 -8.65
CA ASP A 115 -14.97 20.40 -9.00
C ASP A 115 -13.60 20.87 -8.47
N GLY A 116 -12.81 19.95 -7.92
CA GLY A 116 -11.50 20.24 -7.34
C GLY A 116 -10.36 20.27 -8.35
N SER A 117 -9.21 20.84 -7.95
CA SER A 117 -7.95 20.65 -8.68
C SER A 117 -7.38 19.27 -8.42
N ILE A 118 -6.87 18.61 -9.46
CA ILE A 118 -6.17 17.33 -9.32
C ILE A 118 -4.68 17.60 -9.10
N HIS A 119 -4.11 16.93 -8.11
CA HIS A 119 -2.67 16.94 -7.85
C HIS A 119 -2.10 15.55 -8.08
N ILE A 120 -1.08 15.45 -8.94
CA ILE A 120 -0.40 14.19 -9.24
C ILE A 120 0.82 14.06 -8.33
N PHE A 121 0.95 12.91 -7.67
CA PHE A 121 2.13 12.56 -6.89
C PHE A 121 2.73 11.27 -7.45
N ASN A 122 3.92 11.37 -8.03
CA ASN A 122 4.59 10.19 -8.57
C ASN A 122 5.08 9.32 -7.41
N SER A 123 4.76 8.03 -7.45
CA SER A 123 5.37 7.02 -6.60
C SER A 123 6.46 6.26 -7.35
N VAL A 124 7.46 5.79 -6.61
CA VAL A 124 8.42 4.81 -7.10
C VAL A 124 8.40 3.63 -6.15
N ALA A 125 8.34 2.43 -6.72
CA ALA A 125 8.55 1.17 -6.03
C ALA A 125 9.74 0.48 -6.71
N ALA A 126 10.70 0.04 -5.91
CA ALA A 126 11.83 -0.75 -6.38
C ALA A 126 11.78 -2.11 -5.69
N THR A 127 11.68 -3.17 -6.47
CA THR A 127 11.75 -4.53 -5.97
C THR A 127 13.16 -5.04 -6.23
N PHE A 128 13.96 -5.19 -5.17
CA PHE A 128 15.27 -5.82 -5.27
C PHE A 128 15.10 -7.33 -5.09
N TYR A 129 15.49 -8.09 -6.12
CA TYR A 129 15.60 -9.54 -6.02
C TYR A 129 17.02 -9.85 -5.57
N ALA A 130 17.18 -10.39 -4.36
CA ALA A 130 18.48 -10.91 -3.97
C ALA A 130 18.80 -12.10 -4.88
N PRO A 131 19.96 -12.14 -5.58
CA PRO A 131 20.37 -13.35 -6.26
C PRO A 131 20.41 -14.44 -5.19
N SER A 132 19.62 -15.50 -5.38
CA SER A 132 19.64 -16.66 -4.51
C SER A 132 21.09 -17.05 -4.27
N ASP A 133 21.50 -17.19 -3.01
CA ASP A 133 22.81 -17.76 -2.67
C ASP A 133 23.00 -19.04 -3.52
N PRO A 134 24.17 -19.26 -4.16
CA PRO A 134 24.42 -20.43 -5.01
C PRO A 134 24.15 -21.80 -4.35
N SER A 135 23.76 -21.83 -3.07
CA SER A 135 23.41 -23.03 -2.31
C SER A 135 21.90 -23.37 -2.26
N GLY A 136 21.03 -22.64 -2.97
CA GLY A 136 19.59 -22.97 -3.10
C GLY A 136 19.27 -23.84 -4.31
N ILE A 137 18.37 -24.84 -4.15
CA ILE A 137 18.07 -25.96 -5.09
C ILE A 137 17.62 -25.63 -6.53
N SER A 138 17.60 -24.36 -6.93
CA SER A 138 17.34 -23.95 -8.31
C SER A 138 18.44 -23.00 -8.81
N GLY A 139 19.68 -23.25 -8.43
CA GLY A 139 20.83 -22.78 -9.19
C GLY A 139 20.90 -23.50 -10.52
N MET A 140 20.75 -22.75 -11.61
CA MET A 140 21.50 -22.97 -12.84
C MET A 140 22.41 -21.77 -13.04
#